data_AF-A0A1G3XVW6-F1
#
_entry.id   AF-A0A1G3XVW6-F1
#
_cell.length_a   1.000
_cell.length_b   1.000
_cell.length_c   1.000
_cell.angle_alpha   90.00
_cell.angle_beta   90.00
_cell.angle_gamma   90.00
#
_symmetry.space_group_name_H-M   'P 1'
#
loop_
_entity.id
_entity.type
_entity.pdbx_description
1 polymer ?
#
loop_
_entity_poly.entity_id
_entity_poly.type
_entity_poly.pdbx_seq_one_letter_code
_entity_poly.pdbx_strand_id
1 'polypeptide(L)'
;MYEKRIAEVFGKDDVPEVSEDNLLKYRGYLMGRLDRNEVLTGREDFPWEEGYVFGILDAAEYQELKKTRLSYKDEFRLVDISEKDVAENDLIVKVKRLSDRKEFMIGLSWTTTKDGKSKDYQLLDDFATWVVNW
;
A
#
# COMPACT_ATOMS: atom_id res chain seq x y z
N MET A 1 10.45 5.01 17.90
CA MET A 1 11.08 4.13 16.91
C MET A 1 9.99 3.27 16.30
N TYR A 2 10.00 3.11 14.98
CA TYR A 2 9.05 2.27 14.24
C TYR A 2 9.17 0.80 14.67
N GLU A 3 10.37 0.33 15.00
CA GLU A 3 10.63 -1.04 15.48
C GLU A 3 9.71 -1.43 16.65
N LYS A 4 9.57 -0.58 17.66
CA LYS A 4 8.69 -0.85 18.81
C LYS A 4 7.23 -0.99 18.39
N ARG A 5 6.73 -0.08 17.55
CA ARG A 5 5.35 -0.13 17.05
C ARG A 5 5.08 -1.37 16.20
N ILE A 6 6.05 -1.75 15.37
CA ILE A 6 5.96 -2.95 14.53
C ILE A 6 6.01 -4.22 15.40
N ALA A 7 6.95 -4.32 16.34
CA ALA A 7 7.06 -5.46 17.25
C ALA A 7 5.79 -5.63 18.13
N GLU A 8 5.17 -4.51 18.55
CA GLU A 8 3.89 -4.50 19.26
C GLU A 8 2.75 -5.16 18.47
N VAL A 9 2.73 -5.07 17.13
CA VAL A 9 1.74 -5.76 16.28
C VAL A 9 1.79 -7.27 16.50
N PHE A 10 2.98 -7.80 16.76
CA PHE A 10 3.21 -9.23 16.97
C PHE A 10 3.24 -9.63 18.45
N GLY A 11 3.15 -8.67 19.37
CA GLY A 11 3.32 -8.91 20.80
C GLY A 11 4.71 -9.44 21.16
N LYS A 12 5.75 -8.96 20.48
CA LYS A 12 7.16 -9.38 20.65
C LYS A 12 8.03 -8.19 21.08
N ASP A 13 9.20 -8.51 21.62
CA ASP A 13 10.22 -7.51 21.95
C ASP A 13 11.00 -7.04 20.71
N ASP A 14 11.17 -7.94 19.73
CA ASP A 14 11.87 -7.69 18.46
C ASP A 14 10.94 -7.83 17.25
N VAL A 15 11.27 -7.10 16.18
CA VAL A 15 10.55 -7.15 14.90
C VAL A 15 10.86 -8.49 14.19
N PRO A 16 9.84 -9.31 13.86
CA PRO A 16 10.07 -10.56 13.15
C PRO A 16 10.30 -10.34 11.65
N GLU A 17 11.02 -11.28 11.03
CA GLU A 17 11.17 -11.39 9.56
C GLU A 17 9.81 -11.44 8.85
N VAL A 18 9.78 -10.94 7.63
CA VAL A 18 8.61 -11.05 6.75
C VAL A 18 8.41 -12.49 6.34
N SER A 19 7.21 -12.99 6.60
CA SER A 19 6.76 -14.32 6.20
C SER A 19 5.26 -14.28 5.97
N GLU A 20 4.73 -15.24 5.21
CA GLU A 20 3.29 -15.35 4.96
C GLU A 20 2.49 -15.38 6.27
N ASP A 21 2.91 -16.17 7.25
CA ASP A 21 2.28 -16.24 8.57
C ASP A 21 2.28 -14.89 9.31
N ASN A 22 3.37 -14.13 9.22
CA ASN A 22 3.47 -12.82 9.87
C ASN A 22 2.69 -11.75 9.09
N LEU A 23 2.65 -11.82 7.76
CA LEU A 23 1.84 -10.95 6.92
C LEU A 23 0.36 -11.11 7.27
N LEU A 24 -0.13 -12.34 7.43
CA LEU A 24 -1.52 -12.62 7.80
C LEU A 24 -1.87 -12.13 9.22
N LYS A 25 -0.92 -12.19 10.17
CA LYS A 25 -1.10 -11.58 11.50
C LYS A 25 -1.19 -10.06 11.40
N TYR A 26 -0.28 -9.44 10.65
CA TYR A 26 -0.27 -7.99 10.43
C TYR A 26 -1.56 -7.53 9.73
N ARG A 27 -2.04 -8.29 8.74
CA ARG A 27 -3.33 -8.06 8.09
C ARG A 27 -4.47 -7.96 9.11
N GLY A 28 -4.55 -8.92 10.04
CA GLY A 28 -5.57 -8.90 11.10
C GLY A 28 -5.49 -7.63 11.96
N TYR A 29 -4.28 -7.17 12.27
CA TYR A 29 -4.04 -5.92 13.00
C TYR A 29 -4.53 -4.69 12.23
N LEU A 30 -4.26 -4.62 10.92
CA LEU A 30 -4.64 -3.51 10.04
C LEU A 30 -6.15 -3.43 9.81
N MET A 31 -6.79 -4.56 9.53
CA MET A 31 -8.24 -4.59 9.26
C MET A 31 -9.09 -4.09 10.43
N GLY A 32 -8.60 -4.24 11.67
CA GLY A 32 -9.28 -3.74 12.86
C GLY A 32 -9.05 -2.25 13.14
N ARG A 33 -8.16 -1.57 12.40
CA ARG A 33 -7.67 -0.22 12.74
C ARG A 33 -7.77 0.80 11.62
N LEU A 34 -7.56 0.38 10.38
CA LEU A 34 -7.68 1.23 9.20
C LEU A 34 -9.13 1.71 9.04
N ASP A 35 -9.29 3.00 8.75
CA ASP A 35 -10.56 3.58 8.36
C ASP A 35 -10.81 3.29 6.87
N ARG A 36 -11.88 2.55 6.58
CA ARG A 36 -12.27 2.24 5.19
C ARG A 36 -12.69 3.47 4.38
N ASN A 37 -12.93 4.60 5.03
CA ASN A 37 -13.25 5.86 4.36
C ASN A 37 -12.01 6.71 4.04
N GLU A 38 -10.84 6.35 4.59
CA GLU A 38 -9.59 7.06 4.35
C GLU A 38 -9.27 7.07 2.86
N VAL A 39 -8.84 8.23 2.37
CA VAL A 39 -8.42 8.38 0.98
C VAL A 39 -6.94 8.05 0.88
N LEU A 40 -6.65 7.02 0.10
CA LEU A 40 -5.31 6.54 -0.17
C LEU A 40 -4.81 7.05 -1.53
N THR A 41 -3.49 7.04 -1.68
CA THR A 41 -2.74 7.36 -2.89
C THR A 41 -1.50 6.45 -2.96
N GLY A 42 -0.78 6.44 -4.08
CA GLY A 42 0.50 5.74 -4.15
C GLY A 42 1.58 6.44 -3.32
N ARG A 43 2.42 5.65 -2.65
CA ARG A 43 3.56 6.12 -1.85
C ARG A 43 4.64 6.75 -2.74
N GLU A 44 4.91 6.13 -3.88
CA GLU A 44 5.89 6.54 -4.88
C GLU A 44 5.42 6.12 -6.28
N ASP A 45 6.13 6.51 -7.33
CA ASP A 45 5.80 6.10 -8.68
C ASP A 45 5.84 4.57 -8.84
N PHE A 46 4.77 4.02 -9.39
CA PHE A 46 4.72 2.58 -9.62
C PHE A 46 5.74 2.18 -10.70
N PRO A 47 6.23 0.93 -10.71
CA PRO A 47 7.26 0.50 -11.67
C PRO A 47 6.91 0.75 -13.15
N TRP A 48 5.61 0.73 -13.50
CA TRP A 48 5.18 1.01 -14.87
C TRP A 48 5.22 2.51 -15.24
N GLU A 49 5.27 3.40 -14.24
CA GLU A 49 5.28 4.85 -14.38
C GLU A 49 6.70 5.43 -14.45
N GLU A 50 7.70 4.75 -13.91
CA GLU A 50 9.09 5.24 -13.78
C GLU A 50 9.59 5.90 -15.07
N GLY A 51 9.58 5.19 -16.19
CA GLY A 51 10.08 5.71 -17.47
C GLY A 51 9.37 6.98 -17.96
N TYR A 52 8.10 7.16 -17.59
CA TYR A 52 7.33 8.37 -17.89
C TYR A 52 7.63 9.50 -16.90
N VAL A 53 7.78 9.17 -15.61
CA VAL A 53 8.10 10.14 -14.55
C VAL A 53 9.50 10.71 -14.73
N PHE A 54 10.47 9.89 -15.13
CA PHE A 54 11.83 10.33 -15.48
C PHE A 54 11.92 11.04 -16.85
N GLY A 55 10.82 11.12 -17.60
CA GLY A 55 10.79 11.80 -18.90
C GLY A 55 11.53 11.07 -20.03
N ILE A 56 11.74 9.76 -19.89
CA ILE A 56 12.38 8.90 -20.89
C ILE A 56 11.36 8.47 -21.96
N LEU A 57 10.10 8.25 -21.56
CA LEU A 57 9.01 7.77 -22.40
C LEU A 57 8.01 8.87 -22.77
N ASP A 58 7.10 8.56 -23.69
CA ASP A 58 6.15 9.52 -24.25
C ASP A 58 5.05 9.94 -23.26
N ALA A 59 4.87 11.25 -23.12
CA ALA A 59 3.91 11.81 -22.17
C ALA A 59 2.44 11.60 -22.59
N ALA A 60 2.14 11.49 -23.88
CA ALA A 60 0.78 11.24 -24.36
C ALA A 60 0.39 9.77 -24.11
N GLU A 61 1.30 8.83 -24.35
CA GLU A 61 1.16 7.43 -23.97
C GLU A 61 0.91 7.30 -22.46
N TYR A 62 1.65 8.04 -21.63
CA TYR A 62 1.42 8.04 -20.18
C TYR A 62 -0.03 8.42 -19.82
N GLN A 63 -0.58 9.47 -20.44
CA GLN A 63 -1.97 9.88 -20.17
C GLN A 63 -2.98 8.83 -20.62
N GLU A 64 -2.72 8.10 -21.70
CA GLU A 64 -3.62 7.04 -22.14
C GLU A 64 -3.56 5.81 -21.23
N LEU A 65 -2.36 5.40 -20.81
CA LEU A 65 -2.21 4.29 -19.87
C LEU A 65 -2.88 4.57 -18.53
N LYS A 66 -2.80 5.80 -18.01
CA LYS A 66 -3.50 6.19 -16.77
C LYS A 66 -5.02 6.00 -16.82
N LYS A 67 -5.64 5.97 -18.00
CA LYS A 67 -7.08 5.68 -18.11
C LYS A 67 -7.41 4.23 -17.75
N THR A 68 -6.48 3.30 -17.95
CA THR A 68 -6.68 1.86 -17.75
C THR A 68 -5.88 1.28 -16.59
N ARG A 69 -4.75 1.89 -16.24
CA ARG A 69 -3.88 1.52 -15.12
C ARG A 69 -4.05 2.47 -13.94
N LEU A 70 -3.79 1.96 -12.74
CA LEU A 70 -3.74 2.79 -11.54
C LEU A 70 -2.42 3.56 -11.52
N SER A 71 -2.49 4.87 -11.26
CA SER A 71 -1.32 5.75 -11.08
C SER A 71 -1.08 6.05 -9.60
N TYR A 72 0.16 6.30 -9.20
CA TYR A 72 0.48 6.71 -7.83
C TYR A 72 -0.16 8.05 -7.43
N LYS A 73 -0.55 8.85 -8.43
CA LYS A 73 -1.27 10.12 -8.26
C LYS A 73 -2.79 9.96 -8.20
N ASP A 74 -3.30 8.75 -8.42
CA ASP A 74 -4.73 8.49 -8.31
C ASP A 74 -5.14 8.41 -6.84
N GLU A 75 -6.34 8.92 -6.55
CA GLU A 75 -6.96 8.77 -5.25
C GLU A 75 -7.87 7.54 -5.26
N PHE A 76 -7.73 6.69 -4.25
CA PHE A 76 -8.48 5.45 -4.14
C PHE A 76 -8.86 5.15 -2.68
N ARG A 77 -9.81 4.25 -2.50
CA ARG A 77 -10.20 3.72 -1.18
C ARG A 77 -9.89 2.24 -1.08
N LEU A 78 -9.54 1.81 0.13
CA LEU A 78 -9.37 0.40 0.44
C LEU A 78 -10.72 -0.32 0.38
N VAL A 79 -10.81 -1.36 -0.43
CA VAL A 79 -11.96 -2.26 -0.49
C VAL A 79 -11.71 -3.46 0.41
N ASP A 80 -10.54 -4.10 0.29
CA ASP A 80 -10.19 -5.26 1.08
C ASP A 80 -8.68 -5.51 1.09
N ILE A 81 -8.22 -6.31 2.05
CA ILE A 81 -6.87 -6.88 2.10
C ILE A 81 -7.02 -8.40 1.91
N SER A 82 -6.33 -9.00 0.95
CA SER A 82 -6.49 -10.44 0.65
C SER A 82 -6.02 -11.32 1.80
N GLU A 83 -6.72 -12.43 2.05
CA GLU A 83 -6.35 -13.49 3.00
C GLU A 83 -5.54 -14.61 2.38
N LYS A 84 -5.59 -14.71 1.05
CA LYS A 84 -5.07 -15.86 0.30
C LYS A 84 -3.92 -15.48 -0.61
N ASP A 85 -3.89 -14.21 -1.02
CA ASP A 85 -2.92 -13.70 -1.97
C ASP A 85 -2.00 -12.75 -1.23
N VAL A 86 -0.76 -13.20 -1.03
CA VAL A 86 0.36 -12.35 -0.65
C VAL A 86 1.31 -12.27 -1.84
N ALA A 87 1.86 -11.09 -2.10
CA ALA A 87 3.02 -10.97 -2.97
C ALA A 87 4.26 -11.46 -2.22
N GLU A 88 5.37 -11.63 -2.94
CA GLU A 88 6.68 -11.84 -2.32
C GLU A 88 6.95 -10.69 -1.34
N ASN A 89 6.79 -10.99 -0.04
CA ASN A 89 6.95 -10.08 1.08
C ASN A 89 5.94 -8.91 1.18
N ASP A 90 4.73 -8.99 0.60
CA ASP A 90 3.72 -7.92 0.74
C ASP A 90 2.28 -8.46 0.80
N LEU A 91 1.38 -7.67 1.41
CA LEU A 91 -0.06 -7.91 1.41
C LEU A 91 -0.66 -7.35 0.12
N ILE A 92 -1.49 -8.13 -0.57
CA ILE A 92 -2.25 -7.63 -1.71
C ILE A 92 -3.54 -6.97 -1.23
N VAL A 93 -3.78 -5.74 -1.66
CA VAL A 93 -5.02 -5.01 -1.43
C VAL A 93 -5.83 -4.81 -2.68
N LYS A 94 -7.15 -4.91 -2.51
CA LYS A 94 -8.10 -4.41 -3.47
C LYS A 94 -8.41 -2.96 -3.16
N VAL A 95 -8.21 -2.07 -4.13
CA VAL A 95 -8.54 -0.64 -4.03
C VAL A 95 -9.52 -0.23 -5.11
N LYS A 96 -10.31 0.81 -4.83
CA LYS A 96 -11.25 1.39 -5.78
C LYS A 96 -10.91 2.84 -6.05
N ARG A 97 -10.56 3.14 -7.29
CA ARG A 97 -10.23 4.51 -7.74
C ARG A 97 -11.45 5.41 -7.64
N LEU A 98 -11.26 6.62 -7.13
CA LEU A 98 -12.35 7.54 -6.87
C LEU A 98 -12.92 8.17 -8.15
N SER A 99 -12.07 8.44 -9.15
CA SER A 99 -12.44 9.15 -10.37
C SER A 99 -13.39 8.35 -11.29
N ASP A 100 -13.16 7.05 -11.44
CA ASP A 100 -13.90 6.20 -12.39
C ASP A 100 -14.41 4.88 -11.79
N ARG A 101 -14.24 4.69 -10.49
CA ARG A 101 -14.73 3.53 -9.72
C ARG A 101 -14.14 2.19 -10.15
N LYS A 102 -13.08 2.17 -10.97
CA LYS A 102 -12.37 0.94 -11.32
C LYS A 102 -11.67 0.35 -10.09
N GLU A 103 -11.60 -0.97 -10.06
CA GLU A 103 -10.94 -1.71 -8.99
C GLU A 103 -9.58 -2.23 -9.46
N PHE A 104 -8.60 -2.22 -8.56
CA PHE A 104 -7.23 -2.61 -8.82
C PHE A 104 -6.70 -3.45 -7.66
N MET A 105 -5.77 -4.34 -7.97
CA MET A 105 -5.01 -5.11 -6.99
C MET A 105 -3.58 -4.59 -6.98
N ILE A 106 -3.11 -4.13 -5.83
CA ILE A 106 -1.74 -3.60 -5.63
C ILE A 106 -1.17 -4.10 -4.30
N GLY A 107 0.14 -4.02 -4.13
CA GLY A 107 0.77 -4.26 -2.83
C GLY A 107 0.42 -3.14 -1.85
N LEU A 108 0.20 -3.50 -0.58
CA LEU A 108 -0.15 -2.54 0.47
C LEU A 108 1.00 -1.57 0.73
N SER A 109 2.25 -2.05 0.64
CA SER A 109 3.45 -1.25 0.87
C SER A 109 3.57 -0.04 -0.07
N TRP A 110 3.02 -0.17 -1.28
CA TRP A 110 2.96 0.87 -2.30
C TRP A 110 1.90 1.94 -2.04
N THR A 111 1.12 1.82 -0.95
CA THR A 111 0.05 2.75 -0.62
C THR A 111 0.42 3.64 0.57
N THR A 112 -0.19 4.82 0.60
CA THR A 112 -0.15 5.73 1.73
C THR A 112 -1.45 6.52 1.77
N THR A 113 -1.66 7.29 2.83
CA THR A 113 -2.79 8.22 2.91
C THR A 113 -2.48 9.47 2.11
N LYS A 114 -3.53 10.08 1.54
CA LYS A 114 -3.39 11.38 0.88
C LYS A 114 -3.01 12.49 1.88
N ASP A 115 -3.56 12.42 3.09
CA ASP A 115 -3.22 13.30 4.19
C ASP A 115 -2.26 12.59 5.14
N GLY A 116 -0.96 12.93 5.09
CA GLY A 116 0.09 12.31 5.90
C GLY A 116 0.01 12.61 7.40
N LYS A 117 -1.14 13.11 7.90
CA LYS A 117 -1.41 13.38 9.31
C LYS A 117 -2.44 12.45 9.93
N SER A 118 -3.09 11.58 9.14
CA SER A 118 -4.08 10.65 9.68
C SER A 118 -3.42 9.53 10.48
N LYS A 119 -4.18 8.90 11.39
CA LYS A 119 -3.70 7.72 12.12
C LYS A 119 -3.32 6.57 11.16
N ASP A 120 -4.00 6.52 10.01
CA ASP A 120 -3.82 5.50 8.99
C ASP A 120 -2.50 5.67 8.25
N TYR A 121 -1.99 6.91 8.12
CA TYR A 121 -0.64 7.17 7.63
C TYR A 121 0.39 6.35 8.41
N GLN A 122 0.35 6.41 9.75
CA GLN A 122 1.32 5.70 10.58
C GLN A 122 1.21 4.18 10.44
N LEU A 123 -0.02 3.65 10.32
CA LEU A 123 -0.25 2.21 10.14
C LEU A 123 0.31 1.70 8.81
N LEU A 124 0.08 2.44 7.72
CA LEU A 124 0.61 2.11 6.40
C LEU A 124 2.13 2.30 6.34
N ASP A 125 2.65 3.30 7.04
CA ASP A 125 4.09 3.58 7.11
C ASP A 125 4.87 2.56 7.92
N ASP A 126 4.34 2.12 9.06
CA ASP A 126 4.95 1.04 9.85
C ASP A 126 4.92 -0.28 9.05
N PHE A 127 3.85 -0.56 8.31
CA PHE A 127 3.77 -1.75 7.46
C PHE A 127 4.78 -1.69 6.30
N ALA A 128 4.82 -0.59 5.55
CA ALA A 128 5.76 -0.42 4.43
C ALA A 128 7.23 -0.48 4.91
N THR A 129 7.52 0.10 6.08
CA THR A 129 8.85 0.03 6.69
C THR A 129 9.21 -1.40 7.09
N TRP A 130 8.26 -2.16 7.65
CA TRP A 130 8.49 -3.54 8.03
C TRP A 130 8.87 -4.40 6.82
N VAL A 131 8.09 -4.35 5.73
CA VAL A 131 8.30 -5.23 4.58
C VAL A 131 9.57 -4.96 3.78
N VAL A 132 10.18 -3.78 3.94
CA VAL A 132 11.41 -3.39 3.24
C VAL A 132 12.67 -3.75 4.04
N ASN A 133 12.57 -3.85 5.37
CA ASN A 133 13.75 -3.96 6.25
C ASN A 133 13.91 -5.35 6.90
N TRP A 134 12.89 -6.21 6.82
CA TRP A 134 12.82 -7.56 7.41
C TRP A 134 12.24 -8.54 6.40
#